data_AF-A0A2M8P8B7-F1
#
_entry.id   AF-A0A2M8P8B7-F1
#
_cell.length_a   1.000
_cell.length_b   1.000
_cell.length_c   1.000
_cell.angle_alpha   90.00
_cell.angle_beta   90.00
_cell.angle_gamma   90.00
#
_symmetry.space_group_name_H-M   'P 1'
#
loop_
_entity.id
_entity.type
_entity.pdbx_description
1 polymer ?
#
loop_
_entity_poly.entity_id
_entity_poly.type
_entity_poly.pdbx_seq_one_letter_code
_entity_poly.pdbx_strand_id
1 'polypeptide(L)' 'GLGATPVMELYILYNKVAQILREQGIRIYRPYVGNYFTSLEMMGATVTVMKLDEELKPLIDLEAECMGLRQFGRA' A
#
# COMPACT_ATOMS: atom_id res chain seq x y z
N GLY A 1 -1.80 7.60 4.13
CA GLY A 1 -1.83 9.05 4.38
C GLY A 1 -1.09 9.34 5.65
N LEU A 2 -0.60 10.56 5.78
CA LEU A 2 0.13 11.03 6.95
C LEU A 2 -0.77 11.62 8.04
N GLY A 3 -2.09 11.48 7.91
CA GLY A 3 -3.04 12.03 8.88
C GLY A 3 -4.31 12.50 8.19
N ALA A 4 -4.39 13.81 7.96
CA ALA A 4 -5.60 14.50 7.52
C ALA A 4 -5.92 14.37 6.01
N THR A 5 -5.06 13.73 5.21
CA THR A 5 -5.34 13.50 3.77
C THR A 5 -6.50 12.52 3.57
N PRO A 6 -7.57 12.91 2.86
CA PRO A 6 -8.71 12.04 2.59
C PRO A 6 -8.32 10.75 1.85
N VAL A 7 -8.97 9.64 2.20
CA VAL A 7 -8.72 8.33 1.56
C VAL A 7 -8.93 8.37 0.05
N MET A 8 -9.91 9.15 -0.44
CA MET A 8 -10.13 9.34 -1.88
C MET A 8 -8.91 9.94 -2.59
N GLU A 9 -8.23 10.92 -1.98
CA GLU A 9 -7.00 11.50 -2.54
C GLU A 9 -5.85 10.49 -2.56
N LEU A 10 -5.77 9.61 -1.56
CA LEU A 10 -4.80 8.51 -1.55
C LEU A 10 -5.03 7.54 -2.72
N TYR A 11 -6.28 7.30 -3.12
CA TYR A 11 -6.58 6.49 -4.30
C TYR A 11 -6.24 7.19 -5.62
N ILE A 12 -6.39 8.52 -5.71
CA ILE A 12 -5.93 9.31 -6.85
C ILE A 12 -4.40 9.19 -6.98
N LEU A 13 -3.68 9.35 -5.87
CA LEU A 13 -2.23 9.14 -5.82
C LEU A 13 -1.84 7.71 -6.23
N TYR A 14 -2.53 6.70 -5.70
CA TYR A 14 -2.30 5.30 -6.06
C TYR A 14 -2.49 5.06 -7.56
N ASN A 15 -3.54 5.61 -8.18
CA ASN A 15 -3.78 5.47 -9.61
C ASN A 15 -2.60 6.01 -10.44
N LYS A 16 -2.05 7.18 -10.05
CA LYS A 16 -0.88 7.75 -10.73
C LYS A 16 0.37 6.89 -10.55
N VAL A 17 0.62 6.40 -9.33
CA VAL A 17 1.75 5.49 -9.05
C VAL A 17 1.62 4.19 -9.85
N ALA A 18 0.43 3.59 -9.88
CA ALA A 18 0.17 2.36 -10.62
C ALA A 18 0.35 2.53 -12.13
N GLN A 19 -0.02 3.69 -12.68
CA GLN A 19 0.26 4.03 -14.08
C GLN A 19 1.77 4.08 -14.34
N ILE A 20 2.54 4.81 -13.54
CA ILE A 20 4.00 4.96 -13.69
C ILE A 20 4.70 3.59 -13.63
N LEU A 21 4.36 2.77 -12.62
CA LEU A 21 4.94 1.44 -12.46
C LEU A 21 4.61 0.52 -13.66
N ARG A 22 3.38 0.61 -14.19
CA ARG A 22 2.98 -0.16 -15.37
C ARG A 22 3.74 0.25 -16.63
N GLU A 23 3.94 1.54 -16.85
CA GLU A 23 4.74 2.07 -17.97
C GLU A 23 6.19 1.59 -17.90
N GLN A 24 6.71 1.32 -16.69
CA GLN A 24 8.02 0.73 -16.45
C GLN A 24 8.05 -0.81 -16.49
N GLY A 25 6.93 -1.47 -16.80
CA GLY A 25 6.84 -2.94 -16.81
C GLY A 25 6.82 -3.59 -15.42
N ILE A 26 6.63 -2.82 -14.35
CA ILE A 26 6.58 -3.32 -12.97
C ILE A 26 5.15 -3.71 -12.62
N ARG A 27 4.95 -4.98 -12.26
CA ARG A 27 3.65 -5.49 -11.80
C ARG A 27 3.48 -5.25 -10.31
N ILE A 28 2.38 -4.58 -9.93
CA ILE A 28 1.95 -4.49 -8.54
C ILE A 28 1.34 -5.83 -8.13
N TYR A 29 1.95 -6.50 -7.15
CA TYR A 29 1.45 -7.76 -6.61
C TYR A 29 0.29 -7.54 -5.63
N ARG A 30 0.48 -6.62 -4.68
CA ARG A 30 -0.47 -6.34 -3.60
C ARG A 30 -0.40 -4.86 -3.20
N PRO A 31 -1.47 -4.08 -3.40
CA PRO A 31 -1.51 -2.69 -2.99
C PRO A 31 -2.10 -2.52 -1.58
N TYR A 32 -1.57 -1.57 -0.81
CA TYR A 32 -2.15 -1.09 0.44
C TYR A 32 -2.35 0.42 0.35
N VAL A 33 -3.60 0.87 0.47
CA VAL A 33 -3.96 2.29 0.43
C VAL A 33 -4.73 2.62 1.70
N GLY A 34 -4.25 3.60 2.48
CA GLY A 34 -4.84 3.96 3.77
C GLY A 34 -3.86 4.67 4.69
N ASN A 35 -4.26 4.83 5.96
CA ASN A 35 -3.46 5.46 7.02
C ASN A 35 -2.75 4.40 7.85
N TYR A 36 -1.63 3.87 7.32
CA TYR A 36 -0.81 2.84 7.98
C TYR A 36 0.37 3.42 8.78
N PHE A 37 0.84 4.62 8.40
CA PHE A 37 1.92 5.34 9.06
C PHE A 37 1.62 6.83 8.98
N THR A 38 1.28 7.44 10.12
CA THR A 38 0.76 8.82 10.23
C THR A 38 1.69 9.75 11.00
N SER A 39 1.53 11.04 10.80
CA SER A 39 2.20 12.13 11.52
C SER A 39 1.13 13.13 12.02
N LEU A 40 0.41 12.75 13.07
CA LEU A 40 -0.75 13.50 13.60
C LEU A 40 -1.73 13.88 12.47
N GLU A 41 -2.07 15.16 12.35
CA GLU A 41 -2.98 15.72 11.35
C GLU A 41 -2.26 16.23 10.09
N MET A 42 -1.06 15.71 9.79
CA MET A 42 -0.30 16.17 8.62
C MET A 42 -1.06 15.86 7.32
N MET A 43 -1.21 16.89 6.48
CA MET A 43 -1.66 16.77 5.11
C MET A 43 -0.51 16.26 4.24
N GLY A 44 -0.53 14.98 3.90
CA GLY A 44 0.46 14.36 3.03
C GLY A 44 0.28 12.86 2.90
N ALA A 45 1.14 12.25 2.09
CA ALA A 45 1.17 10.81 1.88
C ALA A 45 2.61 10.31 1.75
N THR A 46 2.82 9.07 2.16
CA THR A 46 4.06 8.32 1.91
C THR A 46 3.75 7.23 0.89
N VAL A 47 4.64 7.06 -0.09
CA VAL A 47 4.62 5.96 -1.04
C VAL A 47 5.78 5.03 -0.71
N THR A 48 5.48 3.77 -0.41
CA THR A 48 6.47 2.73 -0.14
C THR A 48 6.37 1.66 -1.23
N VAL A 49 7.52 1.24 -1.78
CA VAL A 49 7.61 0.16 -2.77
C VAL A 49 8.54 -0.91 -2.20
N MET A 50 8.06 -2.15 -2.17
CA MET A 50 8.84 -3.32 -1.76
C MET A 50 8.93 -4.29 -2.93
N LYS A 51 10.16 -4.56 -3.38
CA LYS A 51 10.39 -5.63 -4.37
C LYS A 51 10.18 -6.96 -3.68
N LEU A 52 9.33 -7.80 -4.27
CA LEU A 52 9.08 -9.15 -3.79
C LEU A 52 9.95 -10.16 -4.54
N ASP A 53 10.47 -11.12 -3.79
CA ASP A 53 11.12 -12.32 -4.28
C ASP A 53 10.29 -13.56 -3.89
N GLU A 54 10.85 -14.74 -4.11
CA GLU A 54 10.16 -16.01 -3.84
C GLU A 54 9.96 -16.30 -2.35
N GLU A 55 10.74 -15.66 -1.46
CA GLU A 55 10.57 -15.78 -0.01
C GLU A 55 9.53 -14.78 0.52
N LEU A 56 9.56 -13.54 0.03
CA LEU A 56 8.67 -12.48 0.53
C LEU A 56 7.23 -12.59 0.02
N LYS A 57 7.00 -13.14 -1.18
CA LYS A 57 5.64 -13.35 -1.72
C LYS A 57 4.74 -14.19 -0.81
N PRO A 58 5.14 -15.39 -0.36
CA PRO A 58 4.28 -16.18 0.53
C PRO A 58 4.11 -15.52 1.91
N LEU A 59 5.13 -14.82 2.41
CA LEU A 59 5.06 -14.14 3.70
C LEU A 59 4.06 -12.97 3.70
N ILE A 60 4.04 -12.16 2.64
CA ILE A 60 3.10 -11.04 2.53
C ILE A 60 1.64 -11.49 2.31
N ASP A 61 1.43 -12.77 1.96
CA ASP A 61 0.12 -13.35 1.75
C ASP A 61 -0.44 -14.09 2.96
N LEU A 62 0.28 -14.13 4.09
CA LEU A 62 -0.25 -14.67 5.33
C LEU A 62 -1.43 -13.84 5.85
N GLU A 63 -2.30 -14.51 6.60
CA GLU A 63 -3.38 -13.85 7.32
C GLU A 63 -2.82 -12.97 8.43
N ALA A 64 -3.39 -11.77 8.59
CA ALA A 64 -3.05 -10.86 9.68
C ALA A 64 -4.32 -10.26 10.26
N GLU A 65 -4.46 -10.37 11.58
CA GLU A 65 -5.57 -9.80 12.33
C GLU A 65 -5.03 -8.96 13.48
N CYS A 66 -4.83 -7.67 13.22
CA CYS A 66 -4.48 -6.70 14.25
C CYS A 66 -5.15 -5.35 13.99
N MET A 67 -5.15 -4.48 15.02
CA MET A 67 -5.64 -3.11 14.88
C MET A 67 -4.81 -2.37 13.82
N GLY A 68 -5.48 -1.88 12.78
CA GLY A 68 -4.84 -1.17 11.66
C GLY A 68 -4.42 -2.05 10.48
N LEU A 69 -4.48 -3.38 10.60
CA LEU A 69 -4.26 -4.31 9.48
C LEU A 69 -5.08 -5.58 9.66
N ARG A 70 -6.18 -5.67 8.91
CA ARG A 70 -6.92 -6.92 8.72
C ARG A 70 -6.75 -7.38 7.29
N GLN A 71 -6.19 -8.56 7.13
CA GLN A 71 -5.87 -9.12 5.84
C GLN A 71 -6.17 -10.61 5.84
N PHE A 72 -6.95 -11.06 4.86
CA PHE A 72 -7.12 -12.49 4.58
C PHE A 72 -5.95 -13.01 3.76
N GLY A 73 -5.57 -14.25 4.06
CA GLY A 73 -4.53 -14.91 3.30
C GLY A 73 -4.91 -15.11 1.84
N ARG A 74 -3.93 -15.12 0.93
CA ARG A 74 -4.13 -15.53 -0.47
C ARG A 74 -3.55 -16.94 -0.63
N ALA A 75 -4.38 -17.86 -1.11
CA ALA A 75 -3.98 -19.23 -1.47
C ALA A 75 -3.15 -19.24 -2.76
#